data_AF-A0A0E3SSL5-F1
#
_entry.id   AF-A0A0E3SSL5-F1
#
_cell.length_a   1.000
_cell.length_b   1.000
_cell.length_c   1.000
_cell.angle_alpha   90.00
_cell.angle_beta   90.00
_cell.angle_gamma   90.00
#
_symmetry.space_group_name_H-M   'P 1'
#
loop_
_entity.id
_entity.type
_entity.pdbx_description
1 polymer ?
#
loop_
_entity_poly.entity_id
_entity_poly.type
_entity_poly.pdbx_seq_one_letter_code
_entity_poly.pdbx_strand_id
1 'polypeptide(L)'
;MVSVTGMDSVFEGSHYKQYHGSSYATYVDFDVYKNGAYFDSGQVKYITDFKWGQTYTTTYVHRGIFEELFIAPKALNETSGEVSLYVRTVPFITFIWGGLFLMLAGISVLGIIDYSVDGKAANTVAKIKGKRNKDPEGSKGGKK
;
A
#
# COMPACT_ATOMS: atom_id res chain seq x y z
N MET A 1 13.71 17.04 -4.30
CA MET A 1 14.54 17.46 -5.46
C MET A 1 15.15 16.21 -6.05
N VAL A 2 15.22 16.11 -7.38
CA VAL A 2 15.87 14.99 -8.07
C VAL A 2 17.07 15.57 -8.81
N SER A 3 18.22 14.93 -8.69
CA SER A 3 19.46 15.30 -9.37
C SER A 3 19.91 14.13 -10.23
N VAL A 4 20.16 14.38 -11.52
CA VAL A 4 20.73 13.36 -12.41
C VAL A 4 22.22 13.23 -12.09
N THR A 5 22.68 12.00 -11.90
CA THR A 5 24.07 11.68 -11.54
C THR A 5 24.84 11.06 -12.69
N GLY A 6 24.15 10.38 -13.61
CA GLY A 6 24.74 9.73 -14.76
C GLY A 6 23.75 9.48 -15.89
N MET A 7 24.28 9.37 -17.10
CA MET A 7 23.54 8.93 -18.28
C MET A 7 24.46 8.07 -19.14
N ASP A 8 24.02 6.84 -19.41
CA ASP A 8 24.72 5.90 -20.27
C ASP A 8 23.78 5.37 -21.35
N SER A 9 24.25 5.32 -22.59
CA SER A 9 23.45 4.85 -23.72
C SER A 9 24.12 3.70 -24.45
N VAL A 10 23.35 2.66 -24.77
CA VAL A 10 23.85 1.43 -25.38
C VAL A 10 22.86 0.86 -26.37
N PHE A 11 23.36 0.26 -27.45
CA PHE A 11 22.56 -0.53 -28.37
C PHE A 11 22.27 -1.90 -27.77
N GLU A 12 21.00 -2.30 -27.79
CA GLU A 12 20.54 -3.59 -27.28
C GLU A 12 19.86 -4.43 -28.37
N GLY A 13 19.89 -5.75 -28.15
CA GLY A 13 19.29 -6.73 -29.03
C GLY A 13 20.11 -7.05 -30.29
N SER A 14 19.46 -7.64 -31.28
CA SER A 14 20.13 -8.10 -32.50
C SER A 14 20.28 -6.97 -33.51
N HIS A 15 21.37 -6.97 -34.28
CA HIS A 15 21.58 -6.03 -35.39
C HIS A 15 20.31 -5.84 -36.25
N TYR A 16 19.92 -4.59 -36.51
CA TYR A 16 18.70 -4.29 -37.24
C TYR A 16 18.94 -3.17 -38.27
N LYS A 17 18.85 -3.54 -39.55
CA LYS A 17 19.12 -2.65 -40.69
C LYS A 17 20.51 -1.99 -40.58
N GLN A 18 20.54 -0.68 -40.36
CA GLN A 18 21.75 0.15 -40.25
C GLN A 18 22.18 0.39 -38.79
N TYR A 19 21.42 -0.13 -37.81
CA TYR A 19 21.69 0.04 -36.40
C TYR A 19 22.37 -1.21 -35.82
N HIS A 20 23.34 -0.99 -34.94
CA HIS A 20 24.13 -2.05 -34.30
C HIS A 20 23.30 -2.93 -33.34
N GLY A 21 22.07 -2.53 -33.02
CA GLY A 21 21.08 -3.29 -32.25
C GLY A 21 19.65 -2.99 -32.69
N SER A 22 18.68 -3.78 -32.20
CA SER A 22 17.25 -3.62 -32.51
C SER A 22 16.61 -2.48 -31.73
N SER A 23 17.24 -2.07 -30.63
CA SER A 23 16.82 -0.97 -29.80
C SER A 23 18.02 -0.16 -29.31
N TYR A 24 17.78 1.10 -28.98
CA TYR A 24 18.73 1.98 -28.31
C TYR A 24 18.20 2.28 -26.91
N ALA A 25 18.97 1.89 -25.90
CA ALA A 25 18.60 2.06 -24.51
C ALA A 25 19.47 3.15 -23.87
N THR A 26 18.83 4.12 -23.24
CA THR A 26 19.47 5.13 -22.42
C THR A 26 19.07 4.92 -20.96
N TYR A 27 20.07 4.71 -20.13
CA TYR A 27 19.98 4.57 -18.69
C TYR A 27 20.26 5.93 -18.06
N VAL A 28 19.39 6.36 -17.16
CA VAL A 28 19.52 7.62 -16.44
C VAL A 28 19.52 7.32 -14.96
N ASP A 29 20.66 7.57 -14.32
CA ASP A 29 20.85 7.43 -12.89
C ASP A 29 20.55 8.78 -12.21
N PHE A 30 19.86 8.72 -11.08
CA PHE A 30 19.49 9.91 -10.34
C PHE A 30 19.46 9.67 -8.84
N ASP A 31 19.71 10.75 -8.12
CA ASP A 31 19.57 10.85 -6.68
C ASP A 31 18.33 11.66 -6.33
N VAL A 32 17.65 11.25 -5.28
CA VAL A 32 16.48 11.88 -4.71
C VAL A 32 16.86 12.49 -3.37
N TYR A 33 16.54 13.78 -3.22
CA TYR A 33 16.74 14.55 -1.99
C TYR A 33 15.40 15.00 -1.42
N LYS A 34 15.19 14.79 -0.13
CA LYS A 34 14.02 15.25 0.64
C LYS A 34 14.47 16.24 1.71
N ASN A 35 13.94 17.46 1.67
CA ASN A 35 14.31 18.55 2.60
C ASN A 35 15.83 18.82 2.68
N GLY A 36 16.55 18.69 1.55
CA GLY A 36 18.00 18.88 1.48
C GLY A 36 18.84 17.69 1.96
N ALA A 37 18.23 16.64 2.52
CA ALA A 37 18.90 15.40 2.85
C ALA A 37 18.78 14.39 1.70
N TYR A 38 19.84 13.61 1.47
CA TYR A 38 19.78 12.45 0.58
C TYR A 38 18.70 11.49 1.09
N PHE A 39 17.83 11.07 0.18
CA PHE A 39 16.70 10.19 0.48
C PHE A 39 16.90 8.82 -0.16
N ASP A 40 17.15 8.78 -1.47
CA ASP A 40 17.33 7.53 -2.21
C ASP A 40 18.03 7.77 -3.56
N SER A 41 18.42 6.71 -4.25
CA SER A 41 18.93 6.72 -5.62
C SER A 41 18.16 5.72 -6.48
N GLY A 42 18.01 6.00 -7.76
CA GLY A 42 17.33 5.12 -8.69
C GLY A 42 17.85 5.25 -10.11
N GLN A 43 17.37 4.34 -10.95
CA GLN A 43 17.67 4.32 -12.39
C GLN A 43 16.36 4.20 -13.16
N VAL A 44 16.21 5.01 -14.21
CA VAL A 44 15.15 4.84 -15.22
C VAL A 44 15.78 4.51 -16.56
N LYS A 45 15.10 3.67 -17.32
CA LYS A 45 15.53 3.17 -18.63
C LYS A 45 14.57 3.70 -19.68
N TYR A 46 15.12 4.37 -20.67
CA TYR A 46 14.42 4.82 -21.87
C TYR A 46 14.88 3.97 -23.04
N ILE A 47 13.95 3.33 -23.75
CA ILE A 47 14.26 2.41 -24.85
C ILE A 47 13.57 2.93 -26.10
N THR A 48 14.34 3.22 -27.12
CA THR A 48 13.85 3.48 -28.48
C THR A 48 14.00 2.20 -29.29
N ASP A 49 12.88 1.56 -29.63
CA ASP A 49 12.86 0.34 -30.44
C ASP A 49 12.80 0.67 -31.92
N PHE A 50 13.87 0.36 -32.65
CA PHE A 50 13.96 0.62 -34.09
C PHE A 50 13.16 -0.38 -34.94
N LYS A 51 12.93 -1.58 -34.40
CA LYS A 51 12.22 -2.66 -35.10
C LYS A 51 10.72 -2.41 -35.14
N TRP A 52 10.16 -1.92 -34.04
CA TRP A 52 8.73 -1.68 -33.86
C TRP A 52 8.35 -0.20 -33.94
N GLY A 53 9.33 0.72 -33.99
CA GLY A 53 9.10 2.17 -34.04
C GLY A 53 8.41 2.70 -32.78
N GLN A 54 8.58 2.01 -31.66
CA GLN A 54 7.98 2.35 -30.37
C GLN A 54 9.04 2.79 -29.38
N THR A 55 8.61 3.57 -28.39
CA THR A 55 9.47 3.96 -27.27
C THR A 55 8.88 3.41 -25.99
N TYR A 56 9.71 2.74 -25.20
CA TYR A 56 9.36 2.21 -23.89
C TYR A 56 10.12 2.96 -22.80
N THR A 57 9.46 3.20 -21.67
CA THR A 57 10.05 3.88 -20.53
C THR A 57 9.79 3.10 -19.26
N THR A 58 10.82 2.84 -18.46
CA THR A 58 10.63 2.29 -17.13
C THR A 58 10.36 3.41 -16.13
N THR A 59 9.47 3.14 -15.18
CA THR A 59 9.16 4.05 -14.07
C THR A 59 9.82 3.50 -12.82
N TYR A 60 10.60 4.33 -12.15
CA TYR A 60 11.12 4.02 -10.83
C TYR A 60 10.04 4.27 -9.79
N VAL A 61 9.85 3.30 -8.89
CA VAL A 61 8.86 3.36 -7.82
C VAL A 61 9.54 3.03 -6.51
N HIS A 62 9.66 4.02 -5.64
CA HIS A 62 10.05 3.79 -4.26
C HIS A 62 8.79 3.72 -3.39
N ARG A 63 8.61 2.59 -2.69
CA ARG A 63 7.50 2.36 -1.76
C ARG A 63 7.99 2.45 -0.32
N GLY A 64 7.80 3.61 0.30
CA GLY A 64 7.99 3.78 1.73
C GLY A 64 6.72 3.44 2.52
N ILE A 65 6.86 3.28 3.85
CA ILE A 65 5.72 3.08 4.76
C ILE A 65 4.76 4.29 4.75
N PHE A 66 5.30 5.47 4.50
CA PHE A 66 4.58 6.74 4.62
C PHE A 66 4.37 7.44 3.28
N GLU A 67 5.25 7.24 2.31
CA GLU A 67 5.17 7.93 1.03
C GLU A 67 5.55 6.98 -0.12
N GLU A 68 4.80 7.07 -1.22
CA GLU A 68 5.17 6.44 -2.47
C GLU A 68 5.68 7.52 -3.44
N LEU A 69 6.88 7.31 -3.97
CA LEU A 69 7.54 8.19 -4.92
C LEU A 69 7.61 7.50 -6.28
N PHE A 70 7.03 8.15 -7.29
CA PHE A 70 7.04 7.71 -8.67
C PHE A 70 7.89 8.66 -9.50
N ILE A 71 8.90 8.14 -10.18
CA ILE A 71 9.76 8.90 -11.10
C ILE A 71 9.70 8.22 -12.46
N ALA A 72 9.19 8.94 -13.45
CA ALA A 72 9.08 8.47 -14.83
C ALA A 72 9.78 9.45 -15.78
N PRO A 73 10.54 9.00 -16.78
CA PRO A 73 11.07 9.89 -17.80
C PRO A 73 9.95 10.31 -18.76
N LYS A 74 9.80 11.62 -18.99
CA LYS A 74 8.76 12.20 -19.87
C LYS A 74 9.28 12.47 -21.28
N ALA A 75 10.48 13.02 -21.39
CA ALA A 75 11.13 13.31 -22.66
C ALA A 75 12.64 13.27 -22.48
N LEU A 76 13.33 12.71 -23.47
CA LEU A 76 14.77 12.63 -23.52
C LEU A 76 15.23 13.36 -24.78
N ASN A 77 15.97 14.45 -24.61
CA ASN A 77 16.57 15.15 -25.74
C ASN A 77 18.02 14.70 -25.87
N GLU A 78 18.26 13.71 -26.71
CA GLU A 78 19.60 13.16 -26.99
C GLU A 78 20.57 14.22 -27.55
N THR A 79 20.06 15.30 -28.16
CA THR A 79 20.90 16.34 -28.77
C THR A 79 21.40 17.35 -27.74
N SER A 80 20.61 17.66 -26.71
CA SER A 80 20.99 18.58 -25.63
C SER A 80 21.47 17.88 -24.36
N GLY A 81 21.34 16.54 -24.27
CA GLY A 81 21.67 15.79 -23.06
C GLY A 81 20.68 16.05 -21.91
N GLU A 82 19.51 16.60 -22.20
CA GLU A 82 18.52 16.98 -21.19
C GLU A 82 17.47 15.88 -21.00
N VAL A 83 17.21 15.53 -19.74
CA VAL A 83 16.17 14.57 -19.36
C VAL A 83 15.09 15.29 -18.56
N SER A 84 13.85 15.23 -19.07
CA SER A 84 12.68 15.68 -18.32
C SER A 84 12.13 14.52 -17.50
N LEU A 85 12.28 14.59 -16.17
CA LEU A 85 11.70 13.62 -15.24
C LEU A 85 10.35 14.10 -14.69
N TYR A 86 9.33 13.25 -14.78
CA TYR A 86 8.06 13.42 -14.09
C TYR A 86 8.14 12.79 -12.71
N VAL A 87 7.96 13.60 -11.67
CA VAL A 87 8.01 13.16 -10.28
C VAL A 87 6.63 13.34 -9.66
N ARG A 88 6.07 12.26 -9.10
CA ARG A 88 4.82 12.29 -8.36
C ARG A 88 4.98 11.59 -7.03
N THR A 89 4.62 12.29 -5.95
CA THR A 89 4.50 11.72 -4.61
C THR A 89 3.03 11.50 -4.29
N VAL A 90 2.65 10.27 -3.93
CA VAL A 90 1.28 9.96 -3.52
C VAL A 90 1.23 9.77 -2.00
N PRO A 91 0.38 10.53 -1.28
CA PRO A 91 0.29 10.41 0.17
C PRO A 91 -0.46 9.15 0.64
N PHE A 92 0.20 8.41 1.54
CA PHE A 92 -0.25 7.48 2.58
C PHE A 92 -1.39 6.48 2.31
N ILE A 93 -1.03 5.29 1.81
CA ILE A 93 -1.84 4.07 1.93
C ILE A 93 -2.02 3.66 3.41
N THR A 94 -1.10 4.04 4.30
CA THR A 94 -1.06 3.65 5.71
C THR A 94 -2.23 4.18 6.53
N PHE A 95 -2.80 5.35 6.19
CA PHE A 95 -4.01 5.85 6.85
C PHE A 95 -5.23 4.96 6.55
N ILE A 96 -5.30 4.38 5.35
CA ILE A 96 -6.36 3.44 4.97
C ILE A 96 -6.27 2.19 5.85
N TRP A 97 -5.05 1.65 6.02
CA TRP A 97 -4.81 0.53 6.94
C TRP A 97 -5.14 0.89 8.39
N GLY A 98 -4.75 2.08 8.86
CA GLY A 98 -5.09 2.56 10.19
C GLY A 98 -6.61 2.62 10.43
N GLY A 99 -7.37 3.14 9.46
CA GLY A 99 -8.83 3.16 9.51
C GLY A 99 -9.45 1.75 9.52
N LEU A 100 -8.90 0.82 8.73
CA LEU A 100 -9.33 -0.57 8.70
C LEU A 100 -9.12 -1.26 10.06
N PHE A 101 -7.95 -1.09 10.66
CA PHE A 101 -7.66 -1.66 11.99
C PHE A 101 -8.54 -1.05 13.07
N LEU A 102 -8.84 0.25 13.01
CA LEU A 102 -9.75 0.91 13.95
C LEU A 102 -11.18 0.35 13.84
N MET A 103 -11.65 0.11 12.61
CA MET A 103 -12.96 -0.48 12.36
C MET A 103 -13.04 -1.92 12.91
N LEU A 104 -12.03 -2.74 12.65
CA LEU A 104 -11.92 -4.10 13.20
C LEU A 104 -11.91 -4.11 14.73
N ALA A 105 -11.19 -3.18 15.36
CA ALA A 105 -11.19 -3.02 16.81
C ALA A 105 -12.58 -2.66 17.32
N GLY A 106 -13.28 -1.72 16.67
CA GLY A 106 -14.65 -1.32 17.03
C GLY A 106 -15.65 -2.49 16.95
N ILE A 107 -15.62 -3.27 15.86
CA ILE A 107 -16.46 -4.46 15.69
C ILE A 107 -16.13 -5.51 16.77
N SER A 108 -14.85 -5.71 17.06
CA SER A 108 -14.41 -6.67 18.08
C SER A 108 -14.91 -6.29 19.47
N VAL A 109 -14.84 -5.00 19.83
CA VAL A 109 -15.36 -4.48 21.10
C VAL A 109 -16.87 -4.67 21.21
N LEU A 110 -17.62 -4.34 20.14
CA LEU A 110 -19.07 -4.56 20.12
C LEU A 110 -19.43 -6.03 20.29
N GLY A 111 -18.74 -6.93 19.58
CA GLY A 111 -18.96 -8.38 19.72
C GLY A 111 -18.70 -8.90 21.13
N ILE A 112 -17.68 -8.39 21.82
CA ILE A 112 -17.39 -8.76 23.22
C ILE A 112 -18.52 -8.26 24.15
N ILE A 113 -19.01 -7.05 23.93
CA ILE A 113 -20.09 -6.47 24.74
C ILE A 113 -21.38 -7.26 24.57
N ASP A 114 -21.80 -7.55 23.32
CA ASP A 114 -23.02 -8.30 23.04
C ASP A 114 -22.96 -9.71 23.65
N TYR A 115 -21.85 -10.41 23.48
CA TYR A 115 -21.66 -11.73 24.08
C TYR A 115 -21.69 -11.69 25.62
N SER A 116 -21.11 -10.64 26.23
CA SER A 116 -21.17 -10.46 27.68
C SER A 116 -22.57 -10.11 28.18
N VAL A 117 -23.37 -9.37 27.41
CA VAL A 117 -24.74 -8.99 27.78
C VAL A 117 -25.67 -10.19 27.68
N ASP A 118 -25.57 -10.98 26.61
CA ASP A 118 -26.32 -12.23 26.45
C ASP A 118 -25.99 -13.24 27.53
N GLY A 119 -24.70 -13.37 27.89
CA GLY A 119 -24.26 -14.22 29.00
C GLY A 119 -24.82 -13.77 30.36
N LYS A 120 -24.97 -12.46 30.60
CA LYS A 120 -25.60 -11.93 31.82
C LYS A 120 -27.12 -12.10 31.82
N ALA A 121 -27.77 -11.91 30.67
CA ALA A 121 -29.20 -12.11 30.51
C ALA A 121 -29.58 -13.59 30.74
N ALA A 122 -28.85 -14.52 30.12
CA ALA A 122 -29.04 -15.96 30.29
C ALA A 122 -28.83 -16.41 31.75
N ASN A 123 -27.79 -15.92 32.43
CA ASN A 123 -27.55 -16.21 33.84
C ASN A 123 -28.64 -15.63 34.77
N THR A 124 -29.19 -14.46 34.43
CA THR A 124 -30.28 -13.85 35.20
C THR A 124 -31.57 -14.66 35.06
N VAL A 125 -31.91 -15.09 33.84
CA VAL A 125 -33.07 -15.95 33.58
C VAL A 125 -32.91 -17.32 34.26
N ALA A 126 -31.71 -17.92 34.22
CA ALA A 126 -31.41 -19.17 34.92
C ALA A 126 -31.55 -19.03 36.45
N LYS A 127 -31.07 -17.93 37.03
CA LYS A 127 -31.17 -17.66 38.47
C LYS A 127 -32.62 -17.43 38.91
N ILE A 128 -33.43 -16.74 38.11
CA ILE A 128 -34.87 -16.53 38.38
C ILE A 128 -35.63 -17.87 38.30
N LYS A 129 -35.37 -18.69 37.28
CA LYS A 129 -36.01 -20.01 37.13
C LYS A 129 -35.62 -20.98 38.24
N GLY A 130 -34.35 -20.97 38.65
CA GLY A 130 -33.86 -21.77 39.78
C GLY A 130 -34.41 -21.33 41.14
N LYS A 131 -34.70 -20.04 41.34
CA LYS A 131 -35.42 -19.55 42.53
C LYS A 131 -36.88 -20.01 42.55
N ARG A 132 -37.57 -19.94 41.40
CA ARG A 132 -38.99 -20.32 41.27
C ARG A 132 -39.23 -21.81 41.52
N ASN A 133 -38.27 -22.67 41.17
CA ASN A 133 -38.33 -24.11 41.43
C ASN A 133 -37.94 -24.51 42.88
N LYS A 134 -37.44 -23.57 43.69
CA LYS A 134 -37.03 -23.80 45.09
C LYS A 134 -38.08 -23.39 46.12
N ASP A 135 -39.19 -22.78 45.71
CA ASP A 135 -40.36 -22.61 46.58
C ASP A 135 -41.15 -23.93 46.57
N PRO A 136 -41.12 -24.73 47.65
CA PRO A 136 -41.84 -25.99 47.68
C PRO A 136 -43.31 -25.73 47.99
N GLU A 137 -44.19 -26.38 47.22
CA GLU A 137 -45.49 -26.84 47.72
C GLU A 137 -45.33 -27.43 49.13
N GLY A 138 -45.89 -26.77 50.14
CA GLY A 138 -45.77 -27.29 51.51
C GLY A 138 -46.29 -26.38 52.61
N SER A 139 -47.60 -26.17 52.68
CA SER A 139 -48.26 -25.91 53.97
C SER A 139 -49.67 -26.52 53.99
N LYS A 140 -49.72 -27.86 54.04
CA LYS A 140 -50.85 -28.55 54.66
C LYS A 140 -50.67 -28.48 56.17
N GLY A 141 -51.66 -27.96 56.89
CA GLY A 141 -51.81 -28.25 58.32
C GLY A 141 -52.47 -27.16 59.17
N GLY A 142 -53.75 -27.38 59.51
CA GLY A 142 -54.25 -27.18 60.87
C GLY A 142 -55.00 -25.88 61.19
N LYS A 143 -56.31 -26.02 61.44
CA LYS A 143 -57.18 -25.29 62.40
C LYS A 143 -58.62 -25.68 62.04
N LYS A 144 -59.52 -26.08 62.94
CA LYS A 144 -59.51 -26.23 64.39
C LYS A 144 -60.72 -27.11 64.72
#